data_AF-A0A8T4ZWM6-F1
#
_entry.id   AF-A0A8T4ZWM6-F1
#
_cell.length_a   1.000
_cell.length_b   1.000
_cell.length_c   1.000
_cell.angle_alpha   90.00
_cell.angle_beta   90.00
_cell.angle_gamma   90.00
#
_symmetry.space_group_name_H-M   'P 1'
#
loop_
_entity.id
_entity.type
_entity.pdbx_description
1 polymer ?
#
loop_
_entity_poly.entity_id
_entity_poly.type
_entity_poly.pdbx_seq_one_letter_code
_entity_poly.pdbx_strand_id
1 'polypeptide(L)' 'MFYDRIDFLGEQKGEKGTNKYFRCQKCGNALILSEEGIIYEVSAKLRLI' A
#
# COMPACT_ATOMS: atom_id res chain seq x y z
N MET A 1 -14.46 -0.88 -2.52
CA MET A 1 -14.01 0.53 -2.44
C MET A 1 -12.98 0.71 -3.55
N PHE A 2 -13.27 1.49 -4.60
CA PHE A 2 -12.31 1.68 -5.70
C PHE A 2 -11.32 2.78 -5.33
N TYR A 3 -10.02 2.48 -5.45
CA TYR A 3 -8.92 3.39 -5.20
C TYR A 3 -8.56 4.16 -6.49
N ASP A 4 -9.37 5.16 -6.84
CA ASP A 4 -9.22 6.00 -8.04
C ASP A 4 -8.21 7.14 -7.88
N ARG A 5 -7.79 7.45 -6.66
CA ARG A 5 -6.78 8.48 -6.35
C ARG A 5 -5.72 7.92 -5.41
N ILE A 6 -4.63 7.43 -6.00
CA ILE A 6 -3.50 6.84 -5.28
C ILE A 6 -2.18 7.51 -5.66
N ASP A 7 -1.36 7.76 -4.66
CA ASP A 7 0.02 8.18 -4.84
C ASP A 7 0.92 6.95 -4.76
N PHE A 8 1.86 6.81 -5.69
CA PHE A 8 2.92 5.81 -5.56
C PHE A 8 3.99 6.30 -4.58
N LEU A 9 4.31 5.48 -3.58
CA LEU A 9 5.28 5.81 -2.53
C LEU A 9 6.65 5.20 -2.77
N GLY A 10 6.72 4.12 -3.55
CA GLY A 10 7.97 3.44 -3.87
C GLY A 10 7.85 1.93 -3.87
N GLU A 11 9.00 1.29 -3.99
CA GLU A 11 9.13 -0.17 -4.05
C GLU A 11 10.11 -0.67 -2.99
N GLN A 12 9.83 -1.84 -2.41
CA GLN A 12 10.75 -2.56 -1.57
C GLN A 12 11.05 -3.91 -2.21
N LYS A 13 12.33 -4.19 -2.49
CA LYS A 13 12.78 -5.53 -2.88
C LYS A 13 12.89 -6.40 -1.62
N GLY A 14 12.18 -7.52 -1.62
CA GLY A 14 12.31 -8.55 -0.58
C GLY A 14 13.32 -9.61 -0.97
N GLU A 15 13.51 -10.62 -0.12
CA GLU A 15 14.26 -11.84 -0.48
C GLU A 15 13.61 -12.58 -1.65
N LYS A 16 12.29 -12.47 -1.78
CA LYS A 16 11.50 -12.85 -2.94
C LYS A 16 10.59 -11.67 -3.29
N GLY A 17 10.65 -11.27 -4.56
CA GLY A 17 9.73 -10.27 -5.10
C GLY A 17 9.99 -8.82 -4.77
N THR A 18 9.03 -8.01 -5.19
CA THR A 18 8.99 -6.56 -4.99
C THR A 18 7.61 -6.16 -4.52
N ASN A 19 7.54 -5.49 -3.38
CA ASN A 19 6.32 -4.87 -2.89
C ASN A 19 6.24 -3.43 -3.39
N LYS A 20 5.07 -3.04 -3.89
CA LYS A 20 4.80 -1.65 -4.31
C LYS A 20 3.90 -0.99 -3.27
N TYR A 21 4.27 0.20 -2.85
CA TYR A 21 3.56 0.95 -1.81
C TYR A 21 2.81 2.10 -2.46
N PHE A 22 1.57 2.29 -2.04
CA PHE A 22 0.72 3.40 -2.47
C PHE A 22 0.04 4.05 -1.27
N ARG A 23 -0.34 5.32 -1.40
CA ARG A 23 -1.22 6.01 -0.45
C ARG A 23 -2.52 6.36 -1.12
N CYS A 24 -3.64 5.99 -0.51
CA CYS A 24 -4.94 6.51 -0.94
C CYS A 24 -5.06 7.99 -0.55
N GLN A 25 -5.30 8.87 -1.52
CA GLN A 25 -5.50 10.30 -1.24
C GLN A 25 -6.82 10.60 -0.52
N LYS A 26 -7.81 9.69 -0.61
CA LYS A 26 -9.13 9.89 0.01
C LYS A 26 -9.16 9.55 1.50
N CYS A 27 -8.58 8.41 1.89
CA CYS A 27 -8.62 7.93 3.28
C CYS A 27 -7.25 7.97 3.98
N GLY A 28 -6.15 8.20 3.24
CA GLY A 28 -4.79 8.18 3.78
C GLY A 28 -4.21 6.78 3.99
N ASN A 29 -4.99 5.71 3.80
CA ASN A 29 -4.53 4.34 4.01
C ASN A 29 -3.36 4.01 3.09
N ALA A 30 -2.42 3.22 3.61
CA ALA A 30 -1.35 2.66 2.81
C ALA A 30 -1.84 1.37 2.15
N LEU A 31 -1.54 1.21 0.86
CA LEU A 31 -1.82 0.02 0.09
C LEU A 31 -0.49 -0.62 -0.30
N ILE A 32 -0.38 -1.92 -0.12
CA ILE A 32 0.82 -2.69 -0.41
C ILE A 32 0.43 -3.74 -1.43
N LEU A 33 0.94 -3.64 -2.64
CA LEU A 33 0.76 -4.63 -3.69
C LEU A 33 1.95 -5.58 -3.67
N SER A 34 1.70 -6.85 -3.37
CA SER A 34 2.72 -7.90 -3.47
C SER A 34 2.98 -8.32 -4.90
N GLU A 35 4.08 -9.04 -5.12
CA GLU A 35 4.41 -9.61 -6.43
C GLU A 35 3.34 -10.61 -6.93
N GLU A 36 2.63 -11.25 -6.00
CA GLU A 36 1.55 -12.21 -6.29
C GLU A 36 0.22 -11.53 -6.65
N GLY A 37 0.20 -10.19 -6.70
CA GLY A 37 -1.01 -9.43 -7.04
C GLY A 37 -1.98 -9.24 -5.87
N ILE A 38 -1.55 -9.53 -4.63
CA ILE A 38 -2.37 -9.35 -3.42
C ILE A 38 -2.21 -7.90 -2.92
N ILE A 39 -3.34 -7.26 -2.59
CA ILE A 39 -3.35 -5.93 -1.99
C ILE A 39 -3.61 -6.04 -0.49
N TYR A 40 -2.67 -5.55 0.30
CA TYR A 40 -2.84 -5.35 1.74
C TYR A 40 -3.15 -3.87 2.00
N GLU A 41 -4.05 -3.63 2.95
CA GLU A 41 -4.46 -2.28 3.34
C GLU A 41 -4.11 -2.03 4.81
N VAL A 42 -3.37 -0.95 5.05
CA VAL A 42 -3.02 -0.49 6.40
C VAL A 42 -3.77 0.81 6.67
N SER A 43 -4.66 0.76 7.66
CA SER A 43 -5.47 1.91 8.06
C SER A 43 -4.60 3.02 8.63
N ALA A 44 -4.75 4.23 8.09
CA ALA A 44 -4.07 5.42 8.62
C ALA A 44 -4.54 5.79 10.04
N LYS A 45 -5.66 5.23 10.50
CA LYS A 45 -6.19 5.46 11.85
C LYS A 45 -5.51 4.59 12.92
N LEU A 46 -4.82 3.52 12.52
CA LEU A 46 -4.12 2.64 13.45
C LEU A 46 -2.70 3.19 13.68
N ARG A 47 -2.52 3.92 14.78
CA ARG A 47 -1.18 4.22 15.31
C ARG A 47 -0.79 3.11 16.27
N LEU A 48 0.15 2.26 15.87
CA LEU A 48 0.88 1.40 16.81
C LEU A 48 1.91 2.30 17.51
N ILE A 49 1.60 2.67 18.75
CA ILE A 49 2.51 3.33 19.70
C ILE A 49 3.13 2.26 20.59
#